data_AF-A0A924NF29-F1
#
_entry.id   AF-A0A924NF29-F1
#
_cell.length_a   1.000
_cell.length_b   1.000
_cell.length_c   1.000
_cell.angle_alpha   90.00
_cell.angle_beta   90.00
_cell.angle_gamma   90.00
#
_symmetry.space_group_name_H-M   'P 1'
#
loop_
_entity.id
_entity.type
_entity.pdbx_description
1 polymer ?
#
loop_
_entity_poly.entity_id
_entity_poly.type
_entity_poly.pdbx_seq_one_letter_code
_entity_poly.pdbx_strand_id
1 'polypeptide(L)'
;KGMIAAENQRPISIELANADGYTRPPLHDFFMTRYTEAYAAEIAAFIAVVAGGASPSPSGADGLAALVLAEAALQSVREGRAIAV
;
A
#
# COMPACT_ATOMS: atom_id res chain seq x y z
N LYS A 1 -17.53 -9.43 16.01
CA LYS A 1 -16.06 -9.54 15.84
C LYS A 1 -15.82 -10.47 14.66
N GLY A 2 -15.01 -10.08 13.67
CA GLY A 2 -14.88 -10.78 12.39
C GLY A 2 -13.64 -10.33 11.60
N MET A 3 -13.57 -10.66 10.32
CA MET A 3 -12.45 -10.33 9.41
C MET A 3 -12.89 -9.31 8.35
N ILE A 4 -12.01 -8.37 8.00
CA ILE A 4 -12.16 -7.44 6.88
C ILE A 4 -10.93 -7.59 5.98
N ALA A 5 -11.15 -7.61 4.66
CA ALA A 5 -10.09 -7.64 3.66
C ALA A 5 -10.41 -6.68 2.50
N ALA A 6 -9.37 -6.12 1.89
CA ALA A 6 -9.46 -5.39 0.63
C ALA A 6 -8.86 -6.25 -0.49
N GLU A 7 -9.63 -6.49 -1.55
CA GLU A 7 -9.16 -7.30 -2.67
C GLU A 7 -8.24 -6.52 -3.61
N ASN A 8 -7.53 -7.24 -4.48
CA ASN A 8 -6.69 -6.65 -5.50
C ASN A 8 -7.53 -5.90 -6.55
N GLN A 9 -7.14 -4.67 -6.86
CA GLN A 9 -7.73 -3.90 -7.96
C GLN A 9 -7.15 -4.30 -9.30
N ARG A 10 -7.98 -4.20 -10.35
CA ARG A 10 -7.61 -4.42 -11.75
C ARG A 10 -7.99 -3.17 -12.54
N PRO A 11 -7.25 -2.83 -13.61
CA PRO A 11 -7.65 -1.73 -14.49
C PRO A 11 -9.04 -1.94 -15.09
N ILE A 12 -9.38 -3.21 -15.38
CA ILE A 12 -10.63 -3.61 -15.99
C ILE A 12 -11.17 -4.84 -15.24
N SER A 13 -12.39 -4.73 -14.73
CA SER A 13 -13.07 -5.78 -13.96
C SER A 13 -14.09 -6.52 -14.81
N ILE A 14 -13.58 -7.36 -15.71
CA ILE A 14 -14.40 -8.27 -16.54
C ILE A 14 -13.99 -9.72 -16.29
N GLU A 15 -14.87 -10.64 -16.69
CA GLU A 15 -14.61 -12.07 -16.65
C GLU A 15 -15.08 -12.70 -17.97
N LEU A 16 -14.22 -13.54 -18.56
CA LEU A 16 -14.55 -14.36 -19.71
C LEU A 16 -14.82 -15.78 -19.23
N ALA A 17 -16.01 -16.30 -19.55
CA ALA A 17 -16.39 -17.70 -19.31
C ALA A 17 -16.48 -18.46 -20.64
N ASN A 18 -15.70 -19.53 -20.80
CA ASN A 18 -15.72 -20.39 -21.98
C ASN A 18 -15.35 -21.85 -21.61
N ALA A 19 -15.13 -22.71 -22.62
CA ALA A 19 -14.78 -24.12 -22.41
C ALA A 19 -13.47 -24.34 -21.65
N ASP A 20 -12.58 -23.34 -21.62
CA ASP A 20 -11.28 -23.40 -20.94
C ASP A 20 -11.35 -22.88 -19.48
N GLY A 21 -12.49 -22.29 -19.09
CA GLY A 21 -12.77 -21.84 -17.72
C GLY A 21 -13.18 -20.38 -17.59
N TYR A 22 -12.88 -19.80 -16.42
CA TYR A 22 -13.19 -18.41 -16.06
C TYR A 22 -11.89 -17.61 -15.93
N THR A 23 -11.68 -16.65 -16.81
CA THR A 23 -10.46 -15.84 -16.86
C THR A 23 -10.76 -14.37 -16.61
N ARG A 24 -9.96 -13.73 -15.75
CA ARG A 24 -10.00 -12.29 -15.47
C ARG A 24 -8.69 -11.64 -15.94
N PRO A 25 -8.71 -10.38 -16.41
CA PRO A 25 -7.49 -9.65 -16.78
C PRO A 25 -6.47 -9.62 -15.64
N PRO A 26 -5.16 -9.40 -15.90
CA PRO A 26 -4.16 -9.26 -14.85
C PRO A 26 -4.41 -8.05 -13.92
N LEU A 27 -3.63 -7.95 -12.84
CA LEU A 27 -3.63 -6.77 -11.98
C LEU A 27 -3.00 -5.57 -12.70
N HIS A 28 -3.03 -4.42 -12.05
CA HIS A 28 -2.21 -3.29 -12.49
C HIS A 28 -0.73 -3.69 -12.58
N ASP A 29 -0.05 -3.21 -13.62
CA ASP A 29 1.37 -3.50 -13.83
C ASP A 29 2.22 -2.97 -12.67
N PHE A 30 1.93 -1.76 -12.19
CA PHE A 30 2.66 -1.16 -11.07
C PHE A 30 1.90 0.00 -10.38
N PHE A 31 2.58 0.73 -9.49
CA PHE A 31 1.98 1.76 -8.65
C PHE A 31 1.35 2.93 -9.43
N MET A 32 1.88 3.26 -10.62
CA MET A 32 1.46 4.43 -11.41
C MET A 32 -0.02 4.42 -11.75
N THR A 33 -0.60 3.24 -12.02
CA THR A 33 -2.03 3.11 -12.32
C THR A 33 -2.82 2.55 -11.14
N ARG A 34 -2.17 1.78 -10.25
CA ARG A 34 -2.81 1.18 -9.07
C ARG A 34 -3.20 2.20 -8.00
N TYR A 35 -2.44 3.28 -7.86
CA TYR A 35 -2.55 4.21 -6.74
C TYR A 35 -2.87 5.65 -7.16
N THR A 36 -3.44 5.85 -8.35
CA THR A 36 -3.84 7.19 -8.85
C THR A 36 -4.72 7.95 -7.86
N GLU A 37 -5.75 7.29 -7.31
CA GLU A 37 -6.63 7.86 -6.28
C GLU A 37 -5.89 8.14 -4.98
N ALA A 38 -4.94 7.28 -4.59
CA ALA A 38 -4.13 7.48 -3.40
C ALA A 38 -3.21 8.71 -3.53
N TYR A 39 -2.59 8.92 -4.69
CA TYR A 39 -1.81 10.13 -4.96
C TYR A 39 -2.67 11.39 -4.97
N ALA A 40 -3.89 11.33 -5.53
CA ALA A 40 -4.82 12.46 -5.48
C ALA A 40 -5.19 12.82 -4.02
N ALA A 41 -5.46 11.81 -3.19
CA ALA A 41 -5.75 12.00 -1.77
C ALA A 41 -4.53 12.50 -0.98
N GLU A 42 -3.33 11.99 -1.27
CA GLU A 42 -2.08 12.41 -0.64
C GLU A 42 -1.82 13.90 -0.86
N ILE A 43 -1.91 14.37 -2.11
CA ILE A 43 -1.71 15.80 -2.42
C ILE A 43 -2.78 16.68 -1.79
N ALA A 44 -4.04 16.24 -1.77
CA ALA A 44 -5.12 16.96 -1.08
C ALA A 44 -4.85 17.08 0.44
N ALA A 45 -4.40 15.99 1.08
CA ALA A 45 -4.03 15.99 2.48
C ALA A 45 -2.85 16.91 2.77
N PHE A 46 -1.82 16.90 1.92
CA PHE A 46 -0.68 17.79 2.03
C PHE A 46 -1.08 19.28 1.93
N ILE A 47 -1.95 19.62 0.98
CA ILE A 47 -2.48 20.99 0.86
C ILE A 47 -3.22 21.41 2.13
N ALA A 48 -4.03 20.52 2.73
CA ALA A 48 -4.74 20.80 3.97
C ALA A 48 -3.79 21.07 5.15
N VAL A 49 -2.67 20.35 5.22
CA VAL A 49 -1.61 20.57 6.22
C VAL A 49 -0.95 21.93 6.01
N VAL A 50 -0.57 22.27 4.79
CA VAL A 50 0.06 23.57 4.45
C VAL A 50 -0.88 24.75 4.75
N ALA A 51 -2.19 24.55 4.54
CA ALA A 51 -3.22 25.54 4.87
C ALA A 51 -3.50 25.65 6.39
N GLY A 52 -2.84 24.85 7.23
CA GLY A 52 -3.03 24.84 8.69
C GLY A 52 -4.29 24.11 9.16
N GLY A 53 -4.96 23.37 8.28
CA GLY A 53 -6.20 22.64 8.59
C GLY A 53 -5.99 21.23 9.14
N ALA A 54 -4.77 20.69 9.10
CA ALA A 54 -4.45 19.34 9.55
C ALA A 54 -3.00 19.22 10.03
N SER A 55 -2.72 18.19 10.85
CA SER A 55 -1.35 17.77 11.16
C SER A 55 -0.84 16.79 10.10
N PRO A 56 0.47 16.79 9.77
CA PRO A 56 1.03 15.85 8.80
C PRO A 56 0.80 14.39 9.21
N SER A 57 0.24 13.59 8.29
CA SER A 57 0.15 12.13 8.42
C SER A 57 0.16 11.52 7.00
N PRO A 58 1.15 10.67 6.66
CA PRO A 58 2.28 10.28 7.49
C PRO A 58 3.22 11.46 7.79
N SER A 59 3.83 11.43 8.97
CA SER A 59 4.83 12.38 9.47
C SER A 59 6.26 11.86 9.26
N GLY A 60 7.26 12.68 9.56
CA GLY A 60 8.66 12.24 9.54
C GLY A 60 8.97 11.12 10.56
N ALA A 61 8.26 11.09 11.70
CA ALA A 61 8.41 10.03 12.69
C ALA A 61 7.90 8.68 12.16
N ASP A 62 6.83 8.69 11.36
CA ASP A 62 6.30 7.48 10.73
C ASP A 62 7.31 6.90 9.71
N GLY A 63 7.98 7.79 8.96
CA GLY A 63 9.06 7.39 8.06
C GLY A 63 10.26 6.77 8.79
N LEU A 64 10.68 7.36 9.92
CA LEU A 64 11.74 6.80 10.76
C LEU A 64 11.35 5.43 11.31
N ALA A 65 10.13 5.28 11.84
CA ALA A 65 9.66 4.01 12.37
C ALA A 65 9.64 2.91 11.30
N ALA A 66 9.19 3.22 10.09
CA ALA A 66 9.24 2.28 8.96
C ALA A 66 10.67 1.86 8.61
N LEU A 67 11.64 2.79 8.64
CA LEU A 67 13.04 2.47 8.39
C LEU A 67 13.64 1.57 9.48
N VAL A 68 13.35 1.83 10.75
CA VAL A 68 13.82 0.98 11.85
C VAL A 68 13.31 -0.45 11.71
N LEU A 69 12.04 -0.64 11.33
CA LEU A 69 11.47 -1.96 11.03
C LEU A 69 12.18 -2.64 9.85
N ALA A 70 12.50 -1.89 8.80
CA ALA A 70 13.21 -2.42 7.63
C ALA A 70 14.63 -2.90 7.99
N GLU A 71 15.36 -2.14 8.79
CA GLU A 71 16.71 -2.52 9.27
C GLU A 71 16.65 -3.76 10.18
N ALA A 72 15.67 -3.82 11.08
CA ALA A 72 15.45 -5.00 11.92
C ALA A 72 15.11 -6.25 11.09
N ALA A 73 14.33 -6.11 10.01
CA ALA A 73 14.06 -7.21 9.08
C ALA A 73 15.33 -7.66 8.35
N LEU A 74 16.17 -6.73 7.90
CA LEU A 74 17.46 -7.04 7.28
C LEU A 74 18.40 -7.77 8.24
N GLN A 75 18.48 -7.32 9.49
CA GLN A 75 19.26 -7.97 10.54
C GLN A 75 18.71 -9.37 10.87
N SER A 76 17.38 -9.52 10.93
CA SER A 76 16.71 -10.80 11.17
C SER A 76 17.11 -11.86 10.14
N VAL A 77 17.10 -11.50 8.86
CA VAL A 77 17.52 -12.41 7.77
C VAL A 77 18.99 -12.85 7.94
N ARG A 78 19.86 -11.94 8.37
CA ARG A 78 21.29 -12.24 8.58
C ARG A 78 21.54 -13.15 9.77
N GLU A 79 20.81 -12.94 10.87
CA GLU A 79 21.03 -13.65 12.13
C GLU A 79 20.14 -14.88 12.31
N GLY A 80 19.14 -15.07 11.44
CA GLY A 80 18.20 -16.19 11.53
C GLY A 80 17.31 -16.15 12.77
N ARG A 81 17.07 -14.97 13.34
CA ARG A 81 16.26 -14.78 14.56
C ARG A 81 15.47 -13.49 14.53
N ALA A 82 14.41 -13.42 15.31
CA ALA A 82 13.65 -12.18 15.50
C ALA A 82 14.51 -11.09 16.15
N ILE A 83 14.32 -9.85 15.70
CA ILE A 83 14.95 -8.63 16.22
C ILE A 83 13.85 -7.78 16.87
N ALA A 84 14.07 -7.36 18.11
CA ALA A 84 13.15 -6.46 18.82
C ALA A 84 13.36 -5.02 18.33
N VAL A 85 12.26 -4.27 18.21
CA VAL A 85 12.20 -2.87 17.78
C VAL A 85 11.51 -2.04 18.86
#